data_AF-A0A1L9MYP9-F1
#
_entry.id   AF-A0A1L9MYP9-F1
#
_cell.length_a   1.000
_cell.length_b   1.000
_cell.length_c   1.000
_cell.angle_alpha   90.00
_cell.angle_beta   90.00
_cell.angle_gamma   90.00
#
_symmetry.space_group_name_H-M   'P 1'
#
loop_
_entity.id
_entity.type
_entity.pdbx_description
1 polymer ?
#
loop_
_entity_poly.entity_id
_entity_poly.type
_entity_poly.pdbx_seq_one_letter_code
_entity_poly.pdbx_strand_id
1 'polypeptide(L)'
;MHFSSFTSFLVATLAACSVASPVDLGRRGEITVGFRRADKTQAEKYNKEGLYFDHDHVMWGAQIGKGVYSSPSRDEYEALAAPDAWYCVIKADQAAFDKIPKVWIPEKNQHNQRMWNQKDEKRIDEYIESLHENPSRSLRFSIMPHGRDRSRQQMLIVPELADKKHFTIHCYEKKEDVKEGPVHYDSWHPKGEKGN
;
A
#
# COMPACT_ATOMS: atom_id res chain seq x y z
N MET A 1 7.99 -5.46 91.34
CA MET A 1 7.54 -4.63 90.20
C MET A 1 8.58 -4.72 89.11
N HIS A 2 8.29 -5.33 87.97
CA HIS A 2 8.93 -5.03 86.67
C HIS A 2 8.14 -5.78 85.59
N PHE A 3 7.42 -5.01 84.77
CA PHE A 3 6.84 -5.47 83.51
C PHE A 3 7.96 -5.59 82.48
N SER A 4 7.87 -6.59 81.61
CA SER A 4 8.55 -6.56 80.31
C SER A 4 7.64 -7.20 79.27
N SER A 5 7.22 -6.36 78.34
CA SER A 5 6.42 -6.65 77.16
C SER A 5 7.24 -6.18 75.97
N PHE A 6 7.57 -7.04 75.00
CA PHE A 6 7.91 -6.65 73.63
C PHE A 6 7.58 -7.82 72.69
N THR A 7 6.45 -7.78 71.98
CA THR A 7 6.23 -7.27 70.61
C THR A 7 6.52 -8.32 69.53
N SER A 8 5.46 -9.00 69.08
CA SER A 8 5.46 -9.86 67.89
C SER A 8 5.54 -9.02 66.62
N PHE A 9 6.57 -9.25 65.80
CA PHE A 9 6.64 -8.71 64.43
C PHE A 9 5.86 -9.62 63.48
N LEU A 10 4.79 -9.09 62.89
CA LEU A 10 4.03 -9.74 61.81
C LEU A 10 4.61 -9.25 60.47
N VAL A 11 5.28 -10.13 59.74
CA VAL A 11 5.81 -9.85 58.39
C VAL A 11 4.71 -10.18 57.38
N ALA A 12 4.14 -9.16 56.74
CA ALA A 12 3.20 -9.32 55.63
C ALA A 12 3.96 -9.36 54.30
N THR A 13 4.09 -10.54 53.70
CA THR A 13 4.60 -10.71 52.34
C THR A 13 3.51 -10.35 51.32
N LEU A 14 3.64 -9.20 50.66
CA LEU A 14 2.86 -8.85 49.48
C LEU A 14 3.37 -9.65 48.27
N ALA A 15 2.64 -10.69 47.88
CA ALA A 15 2.83 -11.34 46.60
C ALA A 15 2.32 -10.40 45.49
N ALA A 16 3.25 -9.68 44.85
CA ALA A 16 2.95 -8.91 43.65
C ALA A 16 2.77 -9.88 42.48
N CYS A 17 1.53 -10.26 42.18
CA CYS A 17 1.19 -10.90 40.92
C CYS A 17 1.40 -9.88 39.80
N SER A 18 2.55 -9.94 39.13
CA SER A 18 2.77 -9.26 37.86
C SER A 18 1.84 -9.90 36.83
N VAL A 19 0.64 -9.36 36.69
CA VAL A 19 -0.17 -9.58 35.47
C VAL A 19 0.60 -8.93 34.33
N ALA A 20 1.39 -9.73 33.62
CA ALA A 20 1.88 -9.35 32.32
C ALA A 20 0.65 -9.12 31.44
N SER A 21 0.28 -7.86 31.25
CA SER A 21 -0.71 -7.50 30.24
C SER A 21 -0.27 -8.13 28.93
N PRO A 22 -1.14 -8.85 28.21
CA PRO A 22 -0.80 -9.31 26.88
C PRO A 22 -0.42 -8.09 26.06
N VAL A 23 0.84 -8.02 25.66
CA VAL A 23 1.27 -7.09 24.62
C VAL A 23 0.49 -7.52 23.39
N ASP A 24 -0.40 -6.65 22.91
CA ASP A 24 -1.05 -6.81 21.62
C ASP A 24 0.07 -6.82 20.57
N LEU A 25 0.50 -8.02 20.19
CA LEU A 25 1.37 -8.26 19.05
C LEU A 25 0.53 -7.92 17.82
N GLY A 26 0.43 -6.62 17.54
CA GLY A 26 -0.44 -6.02 16.54
C GLY A 26 -0.50 -6.88 15.29
N ARG A 27 -1.74 -7.23 14.91
CA ARG A 27 -2.16 -7.91 13.68
C ARG A 27 -1.02 -8.18 12.68
N ARG A 28 -0.40 -9.34 12.80
CA ARG A 28 0.32 -10.00 11.70
C ARG A 28 -0.73 -10.56 10.74
N GLY A 29 -1.32 -9.68 9.94
CA GLY A 29 -2.43 -10.00 9.04
C GLY A 29 -2.15 -9.53 7.62
N GLU A 30 -2.65 -10.31 6.66
CA GLU A 30 -2.74 -9.88 5.28
C GLU A 30 -3.76 -8.74 5.15
N ILE A 31 -3.41 -7.70 4.42
CA ILE A 31 -4.31 -6.57 4.10
C ILE A 31 -4.46 -6.40 2.59
N THR A 32 -5.62 -5.90 2.19
CA THR A 32 -5.82 -5.39 0.83
C THR A 32 -5.07 -4.08 0.67
N VAL A 33 -4.32 -3.94 -0.42
CA VAL A 33 -3.53 -2.74 -0.73
C VAL A 33 -3.94 -2.08 -2.03
N GLY A 34 -4.78 -2.72 -2.83
CA GLY A 34 -5.28 -2.12 -4.06
C GLY A 34 -6.02 -3.11 -4.94
N PHE A 35 -6.62 -2.58 -5.99
CA PHE A 35 -7.39 -3.32 -6.97
C PHE A 35 -6.89 -3.01 -8.38
N ARG A 36 -7.00 -3.97 -9.29
CA ARG A 36 -6.63 -3.76 -10.69
C ARG A 36 -7.61 -4.46 -11.61
N ARG A 37 -7.85 -3.86 -12.78
CA ARG A 37 -8.51 -4.52 -13.90
C ARG A 37 -7.45 -5.09 -14.84
N ALA A 38 -7.60 -6.35 -15.23
CA ALA A 38 -6.67 -7.06 -16.12
C ALA A 38 -7.44 -7.83 -17.18
N ASP A 39 -6.91 -7.94 -18.39
CA ASP A 39 -7.48 -8.88 -19.37
C ASP A 39 -7.36 -10.33 -18.88
N LYS A 40 -8.12 -11.23 -19.50
CA LYS A 40 -8.17 -12.64 -19.11
C LYS A 40 -6.79 -13.30 -19.07
N THR A 41 -5.96 -13.09 -20.10
CA THR A 41 -4.63 -13.70 -20.21
C THR A 41 -3.72 -13.25 -19.06
N GLN A 42 -3.70 -11.95 -18.78
CA GLN A 42 -2.94 -11.37 -17.67
C GLN A 42 -3.46 -11.85 -16.31
N ALA A 43 -4.78 -11.92 -16.13
CA ALA A 43 -5.42 -12.36 -14.89
C ALA A 43 -5.15 -13.84 -14.58
N GLU A 44 -5.27 -14.72 -15.57
CA GLU A 44 -4.90 -16.14 -15.44
C GLU A 44 -3.43 -16.30 -15.09
N LYS A 45 -2.55 -15.51 -15.72
CA LYS A 45 -1.13 -15.52 -15.38
C LYS A 45 -0.87 -15.01 -13.98
N TYR A 46 -1.52 -13.95 -13.52
CA TYR A 46 -1.43 -13.50 -12.13
C TYR A 46 -1.90 -14.57 -11.12
N ASN A 47 -2.99 -15.28 -11.41
CA ASN A 47 -3.47 -16.36 -10.53
C ASN A 47 -2.47 -17.53 -10.44
N LYS A 48 -1.71 -17.80 -11.51
CA LYS A 48 -0.71 -18.87 -11.55
C LYS A 48 0.66 -18.44 -10.99
N GLU A 49 1.11 -17.27 -11.40
CA GLU A 49 2.48 -16.79 -11.26
C GLU A 49 2.62 -15.63 -10.28
N GLY A 50 1.54 -15.19 -9.63
CA GLY A 50 1.55 -14.05 -8.72
C GLY A 50 1.83 -12.72 -9.42
N LEU A 51 2.05 -11.67 -8.62
CA LEU A 51 2.28 -10.33 -9.15
C LEU A 51 3.63 -10.28 -9.85
N TYR A 52 3.65 -9.71 -11.05
CA TYR A 52 4.87 -9.42 -11.79
C TYR A 52 4.67 -8.15 -12.63
N PHE A 53 5.77 -7.49 -12.96
CA PHE A 53 5.77 -6.41 -13.95
C PHE A 53 6.21 -6.97 -15.31
N ASP A 54 5.38 -6.77 -16.33
CA ASP A 54 5.72 -7.12 -17.71
C ASP A 54 6.49 -5.97 -18.36
N HIS A 55 7.79 -6.19 -18.61
CA HIS A 55 8.67 -5.19 -19.22
C HIS A 55 8.41 -4.98 -20.72
N ASP A 56 7.83 -5.98 -21.39
CA ASP A 56 7.58 -5.96 -22.83
C ASP A 56 6.21 -5.34 -23.17
N HIS A 57 5.35 -5.20 -22.16
CA HIS A 57 4.06 -4.57 -22.30
C HIS A 57 4.15 -3.04 -22.20
N VAL A 58 3.89 -2.36 -23.33
CA VAL A 58 3.80 -0.89 -23.36
C VAL A 58 2.54 -0.44 -22.63
N MET A 59 2.71 -0.02 -21.38
CA MET A 59 1.64 0.57 -20.58
C MET A 59 1.28 1.95 -21.15
N TRP A 60 0.12 2.05 -21.81
CA TRP A 60 -0.49 3.34 -22.12
C TRP A 60 -0.83 4.06 -20.81
N GLY A 61 -0.46 5.34 -20.69
CA GLY A 61 -0.80 6.13 -19.50
C GLY A 61 0.07 5.87 -18.27
N ALA A 62 1.38 5.65 -18.45
CA ALA A 62 2.38 5.57 -17.37
C ALA A 62 2.59 6.93 -16.66
N GLN A 63 1.54 7.45 -16.02
CA GLN A 63 1.49 8.79 -15.43
C GLN A 63 2.65 9.05 -14.46
N ILE A 64 2.96 8.07 -13.61
CA ILE A 64 3.94 8.18 -12.52
C ILE A 64 5.09 7.16 -12.64
N GLY A 65 5.32 6.68 -13.87
CA GLY A 65 6.39 5.74 -14.20
C GLY A 65 5.92 4.34 -14.57
N LYS A 66 6.87 3.45 -14.78
CA LYS A 66 6.67 2.04 -15.13
C LYS A 66 6.39 1.21 -13.89
N GLY A 67 5.52 0.22 -14.04
CA GLY A 67 5.17 -0.71 -12.97
C GLY A 67 3.72 -1.19 -13.05
N VAL A 68 3.27 -1.80 -11.96
CA VAL A 68 1.92 -2.32 -11.83
C VAL A 68 1.02 -1.26 -11.18
N TYR A 69 0.13 -0.67 -11.97
CA TYR A 69 -0.90 0.25 -11.50
C TYR A 69 -2.07 -0.46 -10.81
N SER A 70 -2.63 0.19 -9.80
CA SER A 70 -3.79 -0.25 -9.02
C SER A 70 -4.58 0.95 -8.47
N SER A 71 -5.84 0.73 -8.11
CA SER A 71 -6.79 1.71 -7.58
C SER A 71 -7.24 1.35 -6.16
N PRO A 72 -7.75 2.33 -5.39
CA PRO A 72 -8.26 2.09 -4.04
C PRO A 72 -9.55 1.25 -4.01
N SER A 73 -10.28 1.17 -5.12
CA SER A 73 -11.50 0.38 -5.26
C SER A 73 -11.50 -0.41 -6.56
N ARG A 74 -12.19 -1.55 -6.56
CA ARG A 74 -12.50 -2.35 -7.76
C ARG A 74 -13.34 -1.60 -8.80
N ASP A 75 -14.03 -0.54 -8.38
CA ASP A 75 -14.96 0.23 -9.21
C ASP A 75 -14.29 1.41 -9.95
N GLU A 76 -13.15 1.88 -9.46
CA GLU A 76 -12.45 3.08 -9.97
C GLU A 76 -12.06 2.98 -11.45
N TYR A 77 -11.70 1.78 -11.90
CA TYR A 77 -11.31 1.49 -13.28
C TYR A 77 -12.45 0.90 -14.12
N GLU A 78 -13.66 0.72 -13.59
CA GLU A 78 -14.73 0.01 -14.31
C GLU A 78 -15.08 0.66 -15.65
N ALA A 79 -15.15 2.00 -15.69
CA ALA A 79 -15.42 2.75 -16.92
C ALA A 79 -14.22 2.88 -17.88
N LEU A 80 -13.01 2.53 -17.41
CA LEU A 80 -11.76 2.64 -18.18
C LEU A 80 -11.26 1.29 -18.71
N ALA A 81 -11.73 0.19 -18.12
CA ALA A 81 -11.35 -1.16 -18.50
C ALA A 81 -12.30 -1.73 -19.58
N ALA A 82 -11.81 -2.76 -20.29
CA ALA A 82 -12.67 -3.53 -21.17
C ALA A 82 -13.82 -4.19 -20.37
N PRO A 83 -15.02 -4.33 -20.95
CA PRO A 83 -16.18 -4.91 -20.26
C PRO A 83 -15.95 -6.32 -19.72
N ASP A 84 -15.06 -7.09 -20.36
CA ASP A 84 -14.69 -8.47 -20.02
C ASP A 84 -13.42 -8.57 -19.16
N ALA A 85 -12.84 -7.44 -18.73
CA ALA A 85 -11.69 -7.47 -17.84
C ALA A 85 -12.05 -8.14 -16.50
N TRP A 86 -11.07 -8.79 -15.90
CA TRP A 86 -11.15 -9.44 -14.60
C TRP A 86 -10.83 -8.47 -13.46
N TYR A 87 -11.33 -8.77 -12.27
CA TYR A 87 -11.13 -8.00 -11.05
C TYR A 87 -10.02 -8.62 -10.21
N CYS A 88 -8.87 -7.96 -10.13
CA CYS A 88 -7.74 -8.40 -9.34
C CYS A 88 -7.66 -7.64 -8.01
N VAL A 89 -7.48 -8.38 -6.93
CA VAL A 89 -7.23 -7.87 -5.58
C VAL A 89 -5.75 -8.07 -5.27
N ILE A 90 -5.07 -6.99 -4.89
CA ILE A 90 -3.68 -7.01 -4.45
C ILE A 90 -3.65 -6.94 -2.94
N LYS A 91 -2.91 -7.84 -2.33
CA LYS A 91 -2.73 -7.95 -0.89
C LYS A 91 -1.27 -7.96 -0.50
N ALA A 92 -0.99 -7.69 0.76
CA ALA A 92 0.36 -7.77 1.35
C ALA A 92 0.29 -8.13 2.83
N ASP A 93 1.36 -8.68 3.38
CA ASP A 93 1.57 -8.71 4.82
C ASP A 93 1.67 -7.26 5.34
N GLN A 94 0.86 -6.91 6.34
CA GLN A 94 0.80 -5.54 6.88
C GLN A 94 2.18 -5.04 7.31
N ALA A 95 2.93 -5.84 8.09
CA ALA A 95 4.20 -5.41 8.66
C ALA A 95 5.29 -5.24 7.60
N ALA A 96 5.27 -6.07 6.55
CA ALA A 96 6.14 -5.89 5.39
C ALA A 96 5.73 -4.65 4.58
N PHE A 97 4.43 -4.48 4.32
CA PHE A 97 3.90 -3.36 3.56
C PHE A 97 4.19 -2.01 4.24
N ASP A 98 4.05 -1.93 5.56
CA ASP A 98 4.31 -0.71 6.34
C ASP A 98 5.76 -0.22 6.20
N LYS A 99 6.70 -1.12 5.96
CA LYS A 99 8.12 -0.80 5.77
C LYS A 99 8.44 -0.31 4.36
N ILE A 100 7.56 -0.52 3.39
CA ILE A 100 7.76 -0.02 2.03
C ILE A 100 7.50 1.48 2.03
N PRO A 101 8.47 2.32 1.61
CA PRO A 101 8.26 3.74 1.40
C PRO A 101 7.06 4.04 0.50
N LYS A 102 6.34 5.11 0.83
CA LYS A 102 5.12 5.55 0.12
C LYS A 102 5.26 7.02 -0.19
N VAL A 103 5.07 7.39 -1.45
CA VAL A 103 5.28 8.76 -1.90
C VAL A 103 4.14 9.21 -2.83
N TRP A 104 3.56 10.36 -2.53
CA TRP A 104 2.70 11.08 -3.47
C TRP A 104 3.53 11.79 -4.54
N ILE A 105 3.21 11.54 -5.80
CA ILE A 105 3.80 12.23 -6.95
C ILE A 105 2.79 13.27 -7.44
N PRO A 106 3.05 14.57 -7.24
CA PRO A 106 2.12 15.63 -7.67
C PRO A 106 2.19 15.83 -9.19
N GLU A 107 1.17 16.44 -9.81
CA GLU A 107 1.20 16.77 -11.25
C GLU A 107 2.38 17.67 -11.60
N LYS A 108 2.69 18.60 -10.70
CA LYS A 108 3.81 19.52 -10.77
C LYS A 108 4.50 19.62 -9.41
N ASN A 109 5.81 19.78 -9.42
CA ASN A 109 6.56 20.03 -8.19
C ASN A 109 6.46 21.51 -7.74
N GLN A 110 7.11 21.83 -6.61
CA GLN A 110 7.23 23.18 -6.05
C GLN A 110 7.82 24.25 -7.01
N HIS A 111 8.54 23.82 -8.05
CA HIS A 111 9.09 24.70 -9.10
C HIS A 111 8.17 24.78 -10.33
N ASN A 112 6.91 24.34 -10.23
CA ASN A 112 5.92 24.28 -11.31
C ASN A 112 6.38 23.41 -12.50
N GLN A 113 7.32 22.48 -12.28
CA GLN A 113 7.77 21.54 -13.30
C GLN A 113 6.82 20.34 -13.35
N ARG A 114 6.33 20.01 -14.54
CA ARG A 114 5.46 18.84 -14.79
C ARG A 114 6.22 17.55 -14.45
N MET A 115 5.59 16.72 -13.63
CA MET A 115 6.10 15.42 -13.16
C MET A 115 5.39 14.25 -13.82
N TRP A 116 4.11 14.40 -14.16
CA TRP A 116 3.30 13.34 -14.72
C TRP A 116 3.47 13.20 -16.24
N ASN A 117 3.32 11.97 -16.75
CA ASN A 117 3.31 11.64 -18.17
C ASN A 117 4.58 12.12 -18.89
N GLN A 118 5.73 11.97 -18.24
CA GLN A 118 7.02 12.29 -18.80
C GLN A 118 7.53 11.14 -19.68
N LYS A 119 8.50 11.43 -20.57
CA LYS A 119 9.11 10.42 -21.44
C LYS A 119 9.99 9.42 -20.67
N ASP A 120 10.55 9.88 -19.56
CA ASP A 120 11.37 9.13 -18.62
C ASP A 120 10.97 9.49 -17.18
N GLU A 121 11.54 8.77 -16.21
CA GLU A 121 11.20 8.89 -14.80
C GLU A 121 12.18 9.77 -14.02
N LYS A 122 13.16 10.41 -14.68
CA LYS A 122 14.27 11.12 -14.01
C LYS A 122 13.78 12.17 -13.02
N ARG A 123 12.76 12.95 -13.41
CA ARG A 123 12.18 13.97 -12.52
C ARG A 123 11.49 13.37 -11.31
N ILE A 124 10.74 12.28 -11.53
CA ILE A 124 10.04 11.57 -10.45
C ILE A 124 11.06 10.99 -9.48
N ASP A 125 12.13 10.39 -10.00
CA ASP A 125 13.20 9.81 -9.20
C ASP A 125 13.92 10.89 -8.37
N GLU A 126 14.33 12.00 -8.99
CA GLU A 126 14.94 13.16 -8.30
C GLU A 126 14.03 13.71 -7.19
N TYR A 127 12.71 13.74 -7.42
CA TYR A 127 11.75 14.18 -6.43
C TYR A 127 11.63 13.19 -5.26
N ILE A 128 11.55 11.89 -5.52
CA ILE A 128 11.51 10.86 -4.48
C ILE A 128 12.80 10.91 -3.63
N GLU A 129 13.96 11.07 -4.28
CA GLU A 129 15.25 11.22 -3.60
C GLU A 129 15.30 12.47 -2.71
N SER A 130 14.69 13.58 -3.14
CA SER A 130 14.59 14.80 -2.34
C SER A 130 13.76 14.63 -1.06
N LEU A 131 12.91 13.60 -1.00
CA LEU A 131 12.14 13.20 0.19
C LEU A 131 12.88 12.19 1.08
N HIS A 132 14.16 11.94 0.76
CA HIS A 132 15.01 10.93 1.37
C HIS A 132 14.47 9.50 1.23
N GLU A 133 13.85 9.21 0.08
CA GLU A 133 13.34 7.88 -0.27
C GLU A 133 14.05 7.30 -1.49
N ASN A 134 13.93 5.99 -1.71
CA ASN A 134 14.53 5.31 -2.85
C ASN A 134 13.50 5.11 -3.98
N PRO A 135 13.70 5.65 -5.19
CA PRO A 135 12.75 5.57 -6.30
C PRO A 135 12.39 4.15 -6.75
N SER A 136 13.33 3.20 -6.65
CA SER A 136 13.15 1.78 -7.01
C SER A 136 12.54 0.95 -5.88
N ARG A 137 12.32 1.53 -4.71
CA ARG A 137 11.80 0.82 -3.52
C ARG A 137 10.59 1.52 -2.91
N SER A 138 10.03 2.50 -3.61
CA SER A 138 8.89 3.29 -3.14
C SER A 138 7.64 2.98 -3.94
N LEU A 139 6.53 2.79 -3.24
CA LEU A 139 5.20 2.87 -3.85
C LEU A 139 4.91 4.32 -4.20
N ARG A 140 4.45 4.55 -5.43
CA ARG A 140 4.15 5.89 -5.93
C ARG A 140 2.64 6.04 -6.02
N PHE A 141 2.12 7.12 -5.46
CA PHE A 141 0.70 7.44 -5.46
C PHE A 141 0.45 8.70 -6.27
N SER A 142 -0.70 8.82 -6.91
CA SER A 142 -1.12 10.07 -7.54
C SER A 142 -2.63 10.16 -7.67
N ILE A 143 -3.13 11.37 -7.91
CA ILE A 143 -4.49 11.56 -8.42
C ILE A 143 -4.53 11.06 -9.86
N MET A 144 -5.65 10.48 -10.27
CA MET A 144 -5.93 10.09 -11.66
C MET A 144 -7.04 10.99 -12.22
N PRO A 145 -6.70 12.12 -12.89
CA PRO A 145 -7.72 13.05 -13.35
C PRO A 145 -8.66 12.43 -14.39
N HIS A 146 -9.97 12.65 -14.23
CA HIS A 146 -10.97 12.33 -15.24
C HIS A 146 -11.82 13.56 -15.55
N GLY A 147 -11.41 14.32 -16.57
CA GLY A 147 -11.99 15.64 -16.85
C GLY A 147 -11.72 16.62 -15.70
N ARG A 148 -12.79 17.07 -15.02
CA ARG A 148 -12.69 17.93 -13.83
C ARG A 148 -12.66 17.15 -12.52
N ASP A 149 -12.90 15.84 -12.55
CA ASP A 149 -12.83 14.98 -11.38
C ASP A 149 -11.36 14.73 -10.99
N ARG A 150 -11.03 15.09 -9.75
CA ARG A 150 -9.71 14.92 -9.11
C ARG A 150 -9.78 14.04 -7.86
N SER A 151 -10.89 13.33 -7.65
CA SER A 151 -11.12 12.49 -6.47
C SER A 151 -10.44 11.12 -6.56
N ARG A 152 -10.25 10.62 -7.79
CA ARG A 152 -9.68 9.31 -8.09
C ARG A 152 -8.21 9.24 -7.78
N GLN A 153 -7.79 8.10 -7.24
CA GLN A 153 -6.40 7.86 -6.85
C GLN A 153 -5.87 6.59 -7.50
N GLN A 154 -4.56 6.54 -7.69
CA GLN A 154 -3.87 5.37 -8.18
C GLN A 154 -2.58 5.16 -7.40
N MET A 155 -2.18 3.89 -7.29
CA MET A 155 -0.91 3.43 -6.76
C MET A 155 -0.16 2.68 -7.85
N LEU A 156 1.12 3.00 -7.99
CA LEU A 156 2.09 2.30 -8.81
C LEU A 156 3.02 1.48 -7.91
N ILE A 157 3.00 0.17 -8.13
CA ILE A 157 4.00 -0.76 -7.60
C ILE A 157 5.14 -0.79 -8.62
N VAL A 158 6.30 -0.25 -8.24
CA VAL A 158 7.50 -0.21 -9.09
C VAL A 158 8.02 -1.63 -9.40
N PRO A 159 8.74 -1.84 -10.51
CA PRO A 159 9.12 -3.18 -10.98
C PRO A 159 9.83 -4.03 -9.92
N GLU A 160 10.73 -3.44 -9.14
CA GLU A 160 11.51 -4.12 -8.10
C GLU A 160 10.69 -4.57 -6.89
N LEU A 161 9.45 -4.07 -6.75
CA LEU A 161 8.50 -4.48 -5.73
C LEU A 161 7.40 -5.40 -6.29
N ALA A 162 7.24 -5.49 -7.61
CA ALA A 162 6.21 -6.28 -8.26
C ALA A 162 6.57 -7.77 -8.28
N ASP A 163 6.58 -8.39 -7.10
CA ASP A 163 6.88 -9.81 -6.92
C ASP A 163 6.01 -10.47 -5.83
N LYS A 164 6.13 -11.80 -5.72
CA LYS A 164 5.44 -12.60 -4.69
C LYS A 164 5.96 -12.41 -3.27
N LYS A 165 7.11 -11.76 -3.09
CA LYS A 165 7.71 -11.56 -1.75
C LYS A 165 7.03 -10.39 -1.05
N HIS A 166 6.64 -9.37 -1.81
CA HIS A 166 6.02 -8.17 -1.27
C HIS A 166 4.48 -8.21 -1.40
N PHE A 167 3.96 -8.81 -2.47
CA PHE A 167 2.53 -8.79 -2.76
C PHE A 167 1.98 -10.15 -3.17
N THR A 168 0.70 -10.34 -2.86
CA THR A 168 -0.13 -11.43 -3.38
C THR A 168 -1.19 -10.82 -4.27
N ILE A 169 -1.57 -11.50 -5.35
CA ILE A 169 -2.63 -11.06 -6.25
C ILE A 169 -3.56 -12.23 -6.53
N HIS A 170 -4.86 -11.96 -6.52
CA HIS A 170 -5.87 -12.91 -6.95
C HIS A 170 -6.89 -12.20 -7.83
N CYS A 171 -7.24 -12.82 -8.95
CA CYS A 171 -8.13 -12.27 -9.96
C CYS A 171 -9.39 -13.10 -10.11
N TYR A 172 -10.53 -12.41 -10.10
CA TYR A 172 -11.86 -12.95 -10.26
C TYR A 172 -12.46 -12.51 -11.59
N GLU A 173 -13.13 -13.41 -12.28
CA GLU A 173 -13.84 -13.07 -13.52
C GLU A 173 -15.00 -12.10 -13.24
N LYS A 174 -15.71 -12.32 -12.13
CA LYS A 174 -16.92 -11.58 -11.76
C LYS A 174 -16.66 -10.63 -10.60
N LYS A 175 -17.30 -9.46 -10.67
CA LYS A 175 -17.19 -8.40 -9.66
C LYS A 175 -17.70 -8.88 -8.30
N GLU A 176 -18.77 -9.67 -8.33
CA GLU A 176 -19.51 -10.14 -7.16
C GLU A 176 -18.66 -11.08 -6.30
N ASP A 177 -17.62 -11.69 -6.87
CA ASP A 177 -16.71 -12.59 -6.16
C ASP A 177 -15.65 -11.83 -5.35
N VAL A 178 -15.43 -10.55 -5.64
CA VAL A 178 -14.56 -9.67 -4.84
C VAL A 178 -15.27 -9.28 -3.55
N LYS A 179 -14.79 -9.77 -2.41
CA LYS A 179 -15.40 -9.50 -1.09
C LYS A 179 -14.72 -8.36 -0.36
N GLU A 180 -13.54 -7.97 -0.79
CA GLU A 180 -12.73 -6.91 -0.21
C GLU A 180 -13.36 -5.54 -0.47
N GLY A 181 -13.39 -4.72 0.58
CA GLY A 181 -13.84 -3.33 0.53
C GLY A 181 -12.76 -2.39 0.00
N PRO A 182 -13.12 -1.14 -0.31
CA PRO A 182 -12.17 -0.13 -0.76
C PRO A 182 -11.10 0.15 0.30
N VAL A 183 -9.94 0.61 -0.14
CA VAL A 183 -8.83 1.02 0.71
C VAL A 183 -8.62 2.54 0.61
N HIS A 184 -8.02 3.13 1.65
CA HIS A 184 -7.78 4.57 1.70
C HIS A 184 -6.27 4.82 1.67
N TYR A 185 -5.71 5.17 0.51
CA TYR A 185 -4.26 5.38 0.36
C TYR A 185 -3.72 6.49 1.28
N ASP A 186 -4.55 7.51 1.57
CA ASP A 186 -4.20 8.56 2.51
C ASP A 186 -3.93 8.05 3.94
N SER A 187 -4.51 6.91 4.34
CA SER A 187 -4.32 6.34 5.68
C SER A 187 -2.91 5.79 5.94
N TRP A 188 -2.12 5.59 4.89
CA TRP A 188 -0.73 5.12 4.99
C TRP A 188 0.30 6.24 5.04
N HIS A 189 -0.16 7.49 5.15
CA HIS A 189 0.67 8.69 5.26
C HIS A 189 1.82 8.76 4.23
N PRO A 190 1.56 8.65 2.91
CA PRO A 190 2.62 8.79 1.91
C PRO A 190 3.29 10.17 2.02
N LYS A 191 4.61 10.21 1.92
CA LYS A 191 5.39 11.46 1.89
C LYS A 191 5.09 12.26 0.63
N GLY A 192 5.45 13.54 0.66
CA GLY A 192 5.34 14.41 -0.50
C GLY A 192 3.96 15.04 -0.66
N GLU A 193 3.74 15.66 -1.81
CA GLU A 193 2.53 16.42 -2.10
C GLU A 193 1.60 15.59 -2.98
N LYS A 194 0.36 15.39 -2.52
CA LYS A 194 -0.69 14.70 -3.29
C LYS A 194 -1.00 15.37 -4.63
N GLY A 195 -0.77 16.69 -4.71
CA GLY A 195 -1.20 17.53 -5.82
C GLY A 195 -2.71 17.78 -5.79
N ASN A 196 -3.17 18.58 -6.77
CA ASN A 196 -4.57 18.94 -6.98
C ASN A 196 -4.99 18.64 -8.43
#